data_AF-A0A7K2TSU5-F1
#
_entry.id   AF-A0A7K2TSU5-F1
#
_cell.length_a   1.000
_cell.length_b   1.000
_cell.length_c   1.000
_cell.angle_alpha   90.00
_cell.angle_beta   90.00
_cell.angle_gamma   90.00
#
_symmetry.space_group_name_H-M   'P 1'
#
loop_
_entity.id
_entity.type
_entity.pdbx_description
1 polymer ?
#
loop_
_entity_poly.entity_id
_entity_poly.type
_entity_poly.pdbx_seq_one_letter_code
_entity_poly.pdbx_strand_id
1 'polypeptide(L)'
;MPEPDDMGPDAAASVELRAEVQYDHGNHRWRWSSAGELVPSMREAARTPRDLQVMLTVYGRIAARLLEKDKLVLRARVTAHWLPTGGTAIGSYDWYRSAETGRLIPAQEPWTLWPGTMR
;
A
#
# COMPACT_ATOMS: atom_id res chain seq x y z
N MET A 1 -15.16 35.43 -6.50
CA MET A 1 -15.65 34.04 -6.53
C MET A 1 -14.82 33.33 -7.58
N PRO A 2 -13.84 32.48 -7.24
CA PRO A 2 -13.14 31.71 -8.27
C PRO A 2 -14.03 30.54 -8.73
N GLU A 3 -14.02 30.31 -10.04
CA GLU A 3 -14.84 29.34 -10.77
C GLU A 3 -14.41 27.89 -10.51
N PRO A 4 -15.32 26.90 -10.66
CA PRO A 4 -15.02 25.49 -10.42
C PRO A 4 -14.52 24.82 -11.70
N ASP A 5 -13.41 25.25 -12.29
CA ASP A 5 -12.93 24.65 -13.56
C ASP A 5 -11.40 24.69 -13.78
N ASP A 6 -10.61 24.53 -12.71
CA ASP A 6 -9.14 24.53 -12.79
C ASP A 6 -8.50 23.18 -12.41
N MET A 7 -9.16 22.06 -12.72
CA MET A 7 -8.47 20.76 -12.80
C MET A 7 -8.31 20.37 -14.26
N GLY A 8 -7.28 20.94 -14.90
CA GLY A 8 -6.82 20.51 -16.21
C GLY A 8 -6.49 19.01 -16.24
N PRO A 9 -6.41 18.39 -17.44
CA PRO A 9 -6.26 16.95 -17.66
C PRO A 9 -4.93 16.33 -17.18
N ASP A 10 -4.18 17.03 -16.33
CA ASP A 10 -2.80 16.74 -15.93
C ASP A 10 -2.60 16.73 -14.40
N ALA A 11 -3.69 16.78 -13.61
CA ALA A 11 -3.62 16.78 -12.15
C ALA A 11 -3.13 15.43 -11.64
N ALA A 12 -1.83 15.34 -11.36
CA ALA A 12 -1.20 14.15 -10.81
C ALA A 12 -1.86 13.77 -9.48
N ALA A 13 -2.07 12.47 -9.33
CA ALA A 13 -2.94 11.92 -8.35
C ALA A 13 -2.14 11.72 -7.05
N SER A 14 -2.43 12.48 -5.98
CA SER A 14 -1.67 12.37 -4.71
C SER A 14 -2.07 11.13 -3.92
N VAL A 15 -1.09 10.25 -3.70
CA VAL A 15 -1.26 8.93 -3.08
C VAL A 15 -0.38 8.80 -1.85
N GLU A 16 -0.90 8.21 -0.79
CA GLU A 16 -0.13 7.80 0.39
C GLU A 16 -0.11 6.27 0.53
N LEU A 17 1.09 5.68 0.48
CA LEU A 17 1.32 4.28 0.71
C LEU A 17 1.57 4.04 2.20
N ARG A 18 0.77 3.17 2.80
CA ARG A 18 0.87 2.80 4.21
C ARG A 18 1.14 1.31 4.33
N ALA A 19 2.08 0.93 5.19
CA ALA A 19 2.35 -0.46 5.48
C ALA A 19 1.58 -0.90 6.74
N GLU A 20 1.01 -2.09 6.66
CA GLU A 20 0.29 -2.76 7.74
C GLU A 20 0.86 -4.16 7.91
N VAL A 21 0.82 -4.67 9.13
CA VAL A 21 1.32 -5.99 9.47
C VAL A 21 0.32 -6.77 10.29
N GLN A 22 0.46 -8.08 10.21
CA GLN A 22 -0.21 -9.04 11.04
C GLN A 22 0.83 -9.96 11.66
N TYR A 23 0.83 -10.01 12.98
CA TYR A 23 1.76 -10.79 13.78
C TYR A 23 1.18 -12.16 14.16
N ASP A 24 2.06 -13.12 14.39
CA ASP A 24 1.73 -14.31 15.18
C ASP A 24 1.77 -13.96 16.68
N HIS A 25 0.60 -13.74 17.27
CA HIS A 25 0.49 -13.49 18.71
C HIS A 25 0.01 -14.72 19.49
N GLY A 26 -0.10 -15.92 18.88
CA GLY A 26 -0.62 -17.13 19.52
C GLY A 26 -2.11 -17.08 19.93
N ASN A 27 -2.69 -15.89 20.06
CA ASN A 27 -4.11 -15.65 20.18
C ASN A 27 -4.67 -15.37 18.79
N HIS A 28 -5.63 -16.17 18.34
CA HIS A 28 -6.24 -16.18 16.99
C HIS A 28 -6.98 -14.89 16.57
N ARG A 29 -6.61 -13.71 17.09
CA ARG A 29 -7.13 -12.41 16.67
C ARG A 29 -6.24 -11.84 15.56
N TRP A 30 -6.69 -12.07 14.34
CA TRP A 30 -6.12 -11.52 13.13
C TRP A 30 -6.48 -10.04 12.98
N ARG A 31 -5.65 -9.13 13.50
CA ARG A 31 -5.81 -7.67 13.32
C ARG A 31 -4.65 -7.09 12.54
N TRP A 32 -4.97 -6.33 11.49
CA TRP A 32 -3.99 -5.47 10.81
C TRP A 32 -3.64 -4.31 11.73
N SER A 33 -2.34 -4.13 11.96
CA SER A 33 -1.79 -3.01 12.72
C SER A 33 -0.88 -2.20 11.82
N SER A 34 -0.82 -0.88 12.06
CA SER A 34 0.12 -0.03 11.33
C SER A 34 1.55 -0.50 11.55
N ALA A 35 2.34 -0.53 10.48
CA ALA A 35 3.78 -0.77 10.52
C ALA A 35 4.60 0.53 10.47
N GLY A 36 3.95 1.69 10.66
CA GLY A 36 4.52 3.02 10.39
C GLY A 36 5.81 3.35 11.16
N GLU A 37 6.04 2.72 12.32
CA GLU A 37 7.29 2.90 13.09
C GLU A 37 8.49 2.25 12.39
N LEU A 38 8.29 1.15 11.68
CA LEU A 38 9.35 0.41 10.97
C LEU A 38 9.40 0.76 9.48
N VAL A 39 8.24 1.09 8.90
CA VAL A 39 8.07 1.40 7.49
C VAL A 39 7.25 2.70 7.38
N PRO A 40 7.93 3.86 7.38
CA PRO A 40 7.27 5.16 7.29
C PRO A 40 6.44 5.28 6.02
N SER A 41 5.24 5.87 6.12
CA SER A 41 4.38 6.10 4.95
C SER A 41 5.07 6.93 3.88
N MET A 42 4.82 6.60 2.61
CA MET A 42 5.34 7.35 1.46
C MET A 42 4.21 8.10 0.77
N ARG A 43 4.41 9.39 0.50
CA ARG A 43 3.49 10.20 -0.30
C ARG A 43 4.12 10.49 -1.64
N GLU A 44 3.40 10.19 -2.72
CA GLU A 44 3.89 10.41 -4.09
C GLU A 44 2.74 10.71 -5.05
N ALA A 45 3.05 11.27 -6.22
CA ALA A 45 2.07 11.59 -7.25
C ALA A 45 2.02 10.50 -8.33
N ALA A 46 0.94 9.73 -8.42
CA ALA A 46 0.69 8.80 -9.51
C ALA A 46 0.01 9.53 -10.67
N ARG A 47 0.54 9.49 -11.89
CA ARG A 47 -0.10 10.13 -13.06
C ARG A 47 -0.95 9.15 -13.86
N THR A 48 -0.57 7.88 -13.81
CA THR A 48 -1.23 6.80 -14.53
C THR A 48 -1.54 5.62 -13.61
N PRO A 49 -2.49 4.73 -14.01
CA PRO A 49 -2.69 3.45 -13.30
C PRO A 49 -1.41 2.62 -13.19
N ARG A 50 -0.54 2.69 -14.20
CA ARG A 50 0.74 1.98 -14.21
C ARG A 50 1.70 2.53 -13.15
N ASP A 51 1.73 3.84 -12.93
CA ASP A 51 2.56 4.44 -11.89
C ASP A 51 2.17 3.90 -10.51
N LEU A 52 0.86 3.83 -10.23
CA LEU A 52 0.35 3.28 -8.97
C LEU A 52 0.77 1.82 -8.77
N GLN A 53 0.70 1.00 -9.83
CA GLN A 53 1.12 -0.39 -9.78
C GLN A 53 2.62 -0.52 -9.51
N VAL A 54 3.45 0.32 -10.16
CA VAL A 54 4.90 0.36 -9.93
C VAL A 54 5.21 0.83 -8.52
N MET A 55 4.55 1.88 -8.02
CA MET A 55 4.73 2.39 -6.66
C MET A 55 4.43 1.32 -5.62
N LEU A 56 3.29 0.63 -5.73
CA LEU A 56 2.94 -0.49 -4.85
C LEU A 56 3.99 -1.59 -4.91
N THR A 57 4.47 -1.93 -6.10
CA THR A 57 5.48 -2.99 -6.29
C THR A 57 6.80 -2.64 -5.60
N VAL A 58 7.32 -1.43 -5.85
CA VAL A 58 8.61 -0.98 -5.31
C VAL A 58 8.52 -0.81 -3.80
N TYR A 59 7.57 -0.02 -3.33
CA TYR A 59 7.40 0.25 -1.90
C TYR A 59 7.06 -1.03 -1.13
N GLY A 60 6.25 -1.89 -1.74
CA GLY A 60 5.94 -3.22 -1.22
C GLY A 60 7.15 -4.10 -0.96
N ARG A 61 8.07 -4.19 -1.92
CA ARG A 61 9.33 -4.93 -1.76
C ARG A 61 10.20 -4.33 -0.64
N ILE A 62 10.25 -3.01 -0.54
CA ILE A 62 10.98 -2.31 0.53
C ILE A 62 10.35 -2.64 1.90
N ALA A 63 9.03 -2.49 2.02
CA ALA A 63 8.28 -2.78 3.24
C ALA A 63 8.48 -4.25 3.67
N ALA A 64 8.30 -5.19 2.75
CA ALA A 64 8.53 -6.61 3.01
C ALA A 64 9.97 -6.85 3.52
N ARG A 65 10.98 -6.26 2.88
CA ARG A 65 12.38 -6.45 3.28
C ARG A 65 12.70 -5.89 4.68
N LEU A 66 12.07 -4.76 5.05
CA LEU A 66 12.23 -4.19 6.39
C LEU A 66 11.53 -5.06 7.44
N LEU A 67 10.32 -5.52 7.14
CA LEU A 67 9.48 -6.32 8.04
C LEU A 67 9.95 -7.77 8.18
N GLU A 68 10.65 -8.31 7.18
CA GLU A 68 11.24 -9.66 7.23
C GLU A 68 12.13 -9.89 8.45
N LYS A 69 12.78 -8.82 8.94
CA LYS A 69 13.67 -8.83 10.10
C LYS A 69 12.93 -9.18 11.39
N ASP A 70 11.66 -8.84 11.48
CA ASP A 70 10.79 -9.23 12.58
C ASP A 70 10.13 -10.57 12.26
N LYS A 71 10.63 -11.64 12.89
CA LYS A 71 10.18 -13.01 12.64
C LYS A 71 8.73 -13.26 13.06
N LEU A 72 8.14 -12.38 13.86
CA LEU A 72 6.75 -12.50 14.30
C LEU A 72 5.76 -12.03 13.22
N VAL A 73 6.22 -11.29 12.21
CA VAL A 73 5.35 -10.83 11.10
C VAL A 73 5.00 -12.01 10.20
N LEU A 74 3.72 -12.39 10.15
CA LEU A 74 3.20 -13.44 9.28
C LEU A 74 2.68 -12.90 7.95
N ARG A 75 2.05 -11.74 7.98
CA ARG A 75 1.57 -11.05 6.78
C ARG A 75 1.93 -9.59 6.83
N ALA A 76 2.20 -9.05 5.65
CA ALA A 76 2.36 -7.63 5.45
C ALA A 76 1.40 -7.20 4.34
N ARG A 77 0.97 -5.95 4.39
CA ARG A 77 0.18 -5.31 3.36
C ARG A 77 0.69 -3.90 3.16
N VAL A 78 0.71 -3.47 1.92
CA VAL A 78 0.85 -2.06 1.57
C VAL A 78 -0.45 -1.66 0.92
N THR A 79 -1.07 -0.60 1.45
CA THR A 79 -2.28 -0.02 0.89
C THR A 79 -1.96 1.38 0.41
N ALA A 80 -2.30 1.66 -0.86
CA ALA A 80 -2.25 2.98 -1.44
C ALA A 80 -3.58 3.71 -1.17
N HIS A 81 -3.50 4.90 -0.59
CA HIS A 81 -4.66 5.72 -0.25
C HIS A 81 -4.68 7.01 -1.07
N TRP A 82 -5.83 7.30 -1.65
CA TRP A 82 -6.13 8.54 -2.34
C TRP A 82 -6.31 9.69 -1.35
N LEU A 83 -5.43 10.69 -1.40
CA LEU A 83 -5.45 11.78 -0.42
C LEU A 83 -6.53 12.84 -0.64
N PRO A 84 -6.88 13.26 -1.86
CA PRO A 84 -7.88 14.32 -2.08
C PRO A 84 -9.26 14.05 -1.47
N THR A 85 -9.70 12.79 -1.35
CA THR A 85 -11.01 12.44 -0.73
C THR A 85 -10.90 11.85 0.67
N GLY A 86 -9.78 12.06 1.38
CA GLY A 86 -9.65 11.66 2.78
C GLY A 86 -9.18 10.22 3.02
N GLY A 87 -8.42 9.64 2.08
CA GLY A 87 -7.72 8.38 2.29
C GLY A 87 -8.45 7.13 1.80
N THR A 88 -9.17 7.22 0.67
CA THR A 88 -9.80 6.04 0.04
C THR A 88 -8.72 5.05 -0.43
N ALA A 89 -8.83 3.77 -0.08
CA ALA A 89 -7.91 2.76 -0.60
C ALA A 89 -8.13 2.56 -2.11
N ILE A 90 -7.08 2.75 -2.90
CA ILE A 90 -7.09 2.66 -4.37
C ILE A 90 -6.13 1.57 -4.90
N GLY A 91 -5.56 0.78 -4.00
CA GLY A 91 -4.79 -0.38 -4.36
C GLY A 91 -4.16 -1.02 -3.13
N SER A 92 -3.86 -2.30 -3.22
CA SER A 92 -3.05 -2.96 -2.22
C SER A 92 -2.15 -4.03 -2.83
N TYR A 93 -1.13 -4.35 -2.08
CA TYR A 93 -0.24 -5.46 -2.36
C TYR A 93 -0.03 -6.19 -1.03
N ASP A 94 -0.21 -7.51 -1.04
CA ASP A 94 -0.16 -8.34 0.16
C ASP A 94 1.01 -9.33 0.05
N TRP A 95 1.62 -9.64 1.20
CA TRP A 95 2.69 -10.62 1.37
C TRP A 95 2.35 -11.56 2.50
N TYR A 96 2.86 -12.78 2.39
CA TYR A 96 2.84 -13.76 3.47
C TYR A 96 4.25 -14.31 3.72
N ARG A 97 4.49 -14.76 4.95
CA ARG A 97 5.73 -15.44 5.28
C ARG A 97 5.71 -16.86 4.74
N SER A 98 6.64 -17.17 3.86
CA SER A 98 6.86 -18.52 3.34
C SER A 98 7.32 -19.44 4.48
N ALA A 99 6.66 -20.59 4.63
CA ALA A 99 7.08 -21.62 5.57
C ALA A 99 8.41 -22.28 5.17
N GLU A 100 8.69 -22.33 3.86
CA GLU A 100 9.90 -22.94 3.31
C GLU A 100 11.14 -22.06 3.54
N THR A 101 11.03 -20.77 3.23
CA THR A 101 12.20 -19.87 3.22
C THR A 101 12.23 -18.91 4.41
N GLY A 102 11.13 -18.81 5.16
CA GLY A 102 10.94 -17.81 6.20
C GLY A 102 10.87 -16.36 5.68
N ARG A 103 10.85 -16.14 4.37
CA ARG A 103 10.84 -14.81 3.73
C ARG A 103 9.41 -14.31 3.50
N LEU A 104 9.22 -13.00 3.42
CA LEU A 104 7.94 -12.42 2.99
C LEU A 104 7.90 -12.44 1.47
N ILE A 105 6.99 -13.22 0.91
CA ILE A 105 6.82 -13.35 -0.54
C ILE A 105 5.47 -12.78 -0.96
N PRO A 106 5.38 -12.22 -2.20
CA PRO A 106 4.12 -11.76 -2.77
C PRO A 106 3.03 -12.82 -2.66
N ALA A 107 1.85 -12.43 -2.16
CA ALA A 107 0.67 -13.29 -2.13
C ALA A 107 -0.06 -13.29 -3.49
N GLN A 108 0.00 -12.16 -4.20
CA GLN A 108 -0.59 -11.95 -5.53
C GLN A 108 0.14 -10.80 -6.24
N GLU A 109 -0.21 -10.51 -7.49
CA GLU A 109 0.12 -9.21 -8.09
C GLU A 109 -0.66 -8.08 -7.39
N PRO A 110 -0.11 -6.85 -7.30
CA PRO A 110 -0.83 -5.71 -6.74
C PRO A 110 -2.11 -5.46 -7.53
N TRP A 111 -3.22 -5.26 -6.81
CA TRP A 111 -4.44 -4.76 -7.43
C TRP A 111 -4.49 -3.25 -7.28
N THR A 112 -5.09 -2.58 -8.27
CA THR A 112 -5.24 -1.13 -8.29
C THR A 112 -6.62 -0.77 -8.80
N LEU A 113 -7.14 0.35 -8.32
CA LEU A 113 -8.37 0.96 -8.77
C LEU A 113 -8.07 2.43 -9.07
N TRP A 114 -8.24 2.84 -10.33
CA TRP A 114 -7.95 4.22 -10.71
C TRP A 114 -9.14 5.13 -10.37
N PRO A 115 -8.95 6.27 -9.69
CA PRO A 115 -10.04 7.17 -9.31
C PRO A 115 -10.89 7.66 -10.49
N GLY A 116 -10.31 7.78 -11.69
CA GLY A 116 -11.02 8.21 -12.91
C GLY A 116 -11.88 7.14 -13.60
N THR A 117 -11.89 5.90 -13.09
CA THR A 117 -12.69 4.79 -13.65
C THR A 117 -13.97 4.48 -12.86
N MET A 118 -14.23 5.16 -11.73
CA MET A 118 -15.53 5.09 -11.04
C MET A 118 -16.51 6.04 -11.73
N ARG A 119 -17.33 5.52 -12.65
CA ARG A 119 -18.55 6.18 -13.15
C ARG A 119 -19.76 5.34 -12.77
#